data_AF-A0A3E0W3M1-F1
#
_entry.id   AF-A0A3E0W3M1-F1
#
_cell.length_a   1.000
_cell.length_b   1.000
_cell.length_c   1.000
_cell.angle_alpha   90.00
_cell.angle_beta   90.00
_cell.angle_gamma   90.00
#
_symmetry.space_group_name_H-M   'P 1'
#
loop_
_entity.id
_entity.type
_entity.pdbx_description
1 polymer ?
#
loop_
_entity_poly.entity_id
_entity_poly.type
_entity_poly.pdbx_seq_one_letter_code
_entity_poly.pdbx_strand_id
1 'polypeptide(L)'
;MSDQSDVRGAGSDEHPEAPFRRPVLLVLLAVLLLVEALAVLAIGAWLIAELGLSEPASYATAIALVVLVLAAGVWVLSIAIGVYRLRPWTRGAALTWQILQVIVAICIFQGLFAEPVDGWPLLVVSLLGVALLLSPSVVAATRRQD
;
A
#
# COMPACT_ATOMS: atom_id res chain seq x y z
N MET A 1 -30.17 -19.66 -60.24
CA MET A 1 -28.78 -19.47 -59.82
C MET A 1 -28.81 -18.87 -58.41
N SER A 2 -29.23 -19.70 -57.47
CA SER A 2 -29.41 -19.41 -56.06
C SER A 2 -28.75 -20.58 -55.35
N ASP A 3 -27.74 -20.29 -54.55
CA ASP A 3 -27.37 -20.98 -53.31
C ASP A 3 -25.88 -20.78 -53.03
N GLN A 4 -25.56 -19.73 -52.29
CA GLN A 4 -24.24 -19.51 -51.70
C GLN A 4 -24.41 -18.82 -50.34
N SER A 5 -25.46 -19.20 -49.61
CA SER A 5 -25.75 -18.72 -48.25
C SER A 5 -25.39 -19.72 -47.15
N ASP A 6 -24.96 -20.93 -47.49
CA ASP A 6 -24.47 -21.91 -46.52
C ASP A 6 -23.02 -22.25 -46.83
N VAL A 7 -22.11 -21.73 -46.00
CA VAL A 7 -20.82 -22.31 -45.56
C VAL A 7 -19.95 -21.13 -45.11
N ARG A 8 -20.10 -20.73 -43.83
CA ARG A 8 -19.02 -20.28 -42.92
C ARG A 8 -19.58 -20.00 -41.51
N GLY A 9 -20.40 -20.93 -41.02
CA GLY A 9 -20.47 -21.20 -39.59
C GLY A 9 -19.39 -22.23 -39.26
N ALA A 10 -18.21 -21.77 -38.85
CA ALA A 10 -17.20 -22.63 -38.24
C ALA A 10 -16.23 -21.79 -37.41
N GLY A 11 -16.30 -21.95 -36.09
CA GLY A 11 -15.27 -21.50 -35.17
C GLY A 11 -15.51 -20.10 -34.63
N SER A 12 -16.48 -19.98 -33.75
CA SER A 12 -16.42 -19.05 -32.64
C SER A 12 -15.06 -19.19 -31.96
N ASP A 13 -14.15 -18.24 -32.19
CA ASP A 13 -13.01 -17.98 -31.32
C ASP A 13 -13.53 -17.45 -29.98
N GLU A 14 -14.29 -18.27 -29.27
CA GLU A 14 -14.40 -18.18 -27.82
C GLU A 14 -13.04 -18.60 -27.29
N HIS A 15 -12.06 -17.69 -27.40
CA HIS A 15 -11.00 -17.66 -26.41
C HIS A 15 -11.73 -17.70 -25.08
N PRO A 16 -11.52 -18.73 -24.23
CA PRO A 16 -12.08 -18.72 -22.90
C PRO A 16 -11.65 -17.39 -22.31
N GLU A 17 -12.59 -16.47 -22.08
CA GLU A 17 -12.30 -15.24 -21.37
C GLU A 17 -11.78 -15.70 -20.02
N ALA A 18 -10.46 -15.76 -19.90
CA ALA A 18 -9.80 -16.21 -18.69
C ALA A 18 -10.36 -15.30 -17.61
N PRO A 19 -11.07 -15.85 -16.60
CA PRO A 19 -11.79 -15.04 -15.64
C PRO A 19 -10.80 -14.02 -15.10
N PHE A 20 -11.14 -12.73 -15.20
CA PHE A 20 -10.35 -11.60 -14.69
C PHE A 20 -10.15 -11.78 -13.18
N ARG A 21 -9.27 -12.70 -12.78
CA ARG A 21 -8.77 -12.84 -11.42
C ARG A 21 -8.05 -11.54 -11.18
N ARG A 22 -8.60 -10.72 -10.29
CA ARG A 22 -7.85 -9.60 -9.71
C ARG A 22 -6.46 -10.14 -9.38
N PRO A 23 -5.38 -9.55 -9.93
CA PRO A 23 -4.06 -10.10 -9.76
C PRO A 23 -3.81 -10.28 -8.26
N VAL A 24 -3.52 -11.51 -7.84
CA VAL A 24 -3.36 -11.86 -6.41
C VAL A 24 -2.41 -10.89 -5.71
N LEU A 25 -1.40 -10.40 -6.44
CA LEU A 25 -0.45 -9.42 -5.96
C LEU A 25 -1.05 -8.05 -5.60
N LEU A 26 -2.12 -7.60 -6.29
CA LEU A 26 -2.82 -6.37 -5.92
C LEU A 26 -3.56 -6.53 -4.59
N VAL A 27 -4.15 -7.71 -4.37
CA VAL A 27 -4.81 -8.01 -3.08
C VAL A 27 -3.77 -8.08 -1.97
N LEU A 28 -2.62 -8.74 -2.21
CA LEU A 28 -1.52 -8.79 -1.25
C LEU A 28 -0.99 -7.40 -0.92
N LEU A 29 -0.79 -6.53 -1.92
CA LEU A 29 -0.35 -5.15 -1.70
C LEU A 29 -1.39 -4.36 -0.90
N ALA A 30 -2.68 -4.47 -1.24
CA ALA A 30 -3.74 -3.79 -0.50
C ALA A 30 -3.81 -4.25 0.96
N VAL A 31 -3.66 -5.55 1.21
CA VAL A 31 -3.63 -6.12 2.57
C VAL A 31 -2.39 -5.64 3.32
N LEU A 32 -1.22 -5.64 2.69
CA LEU A 32 0.02 -5.14 3.30
C LEU A 32 -0.12 -3.66 3.72
N LEU A 33 -0.58 -2.80 2.81
CA LEU A 33 -0.82 -1.38 3.10
C LEU A 33 -1.90 -1.17 4.17
N LEU A 34 -2.92 -2.04 4.21
CA LEU A 34 -3.93 -1.99 5.26
C LEU A 34 -3.32 -2.31 6.64
N VAL A 35 -2.48 -3.34 6.72
CA VAL A 35 -1.76 -3.69 7.95
C VAL A 35 -0.84 -2.55 8.38
N GLU A 36 -0.09 -1.95 7.45
CA GLU A 36 0.74 -0.78 7.72
C GLU A 36 -0.08 0.40 8.25
N ALA A 37 -1.22 0.71 7.61
CA ALA A 37 -2.10 1.78 8.06
C ALA A 37 -2.62 1.55 9.48
N LEU A 38 -3.05 0.32 9.79
CA LEU A 38 -3.51 -0.05 11.12
C LEU A 38 -2.38 0.04 12.15
N ALA A 39 -1.15 -0.36 11.79
CA ALA A 39 0.00 -0.21 12.67
C ALA A 39 0.29 1.26 12.99
N VAL A 40 0.27 2.15 11.99
CA VAL A 40 0.47 3.59 12.19
C VAL A 40 -0.64 4.20 13.06
N LEU A 41 -1.89 3.81 12.84
CA LEU A 41 -3.01 4.26 13.68
C LEU A 41 -2.91 3.72 15.12
N ALA A 42 -2.45 2.48 15.31
CA ALA A 42 -2.19 1.92 16.62
C ALA A 42 -1.08 2.68 17.35
N ILE A 43 -0.01 3.07 16.65
CA ILE A 43 1.04 3.95 17.20
C ILE A 43 0.44 5.31 17.58
N GLY A 44 -0.42 5.91 16.74
CA GLY A 44 -1.10 7.15 17.08
C GLY A 44 -1.99 7.04 18.33
N ALA A 45 -2.73 5.93 18.47
CA ALA A 45 -3.55 5.65 19.65
C ALA A 45 -2.68 5.42 20.90
N TRP A 46 -1.54 4.73 20.75
CA TRP A 46 -0.55 4.58 21.81
C TRP A 46 -0.04 5.94 22.28
N LEU A 47 0.36 6.83 21.35
CA LEU A 47 0.82 8.17 21.70
C LEU A 47 -0.24 8.99 22.45
N ILE A 48 -1.53 8.85 22.08
CA ILE A 48 -2.63 9.48 22.84
C ILE A 48 -2.67 8.97 24.28
N ALA A 49 -2.52 7.65 24.49
CA ALA A 49 -2.46 7.09 25.83
C ALA A 49 -1.24 7.58 26.61
N GLU A 50 -0.08 7.67 25.96
CA GLU A 50 1.18 8.19 26.51
C GLU A 50 1.01 9.62 27.02
N LEU A 51 0.27 10.48 26.31
CA LEU A 51 -0.03 11.86 26.76
C LEU A 51 -0.77 11.93 28.09
N GLY A 52 -1.51 10.88 28.47
CA GLY A 52 -2.23 10.81 29.74
C GLY A 52 -1.48 10.04 30.84
N LEU A 53 -0.51 9.19 30.46
CA LEU A 53 0.22 8.31 31.37
C LEU A 53 1.60 8.87 31.76
N SER A 54 2.21 9.65 30.87
CA SER A 54 3.58 10.12 30.96
C SER A 54 3.64 11.65 30.78
N GLU A 55 4.53 12.34 31.49
CA GLU A 55 4.71 13.79 31.33
C GLU A 55 5.64 14.09 30.14
N PRO A 56 5.16 14.71 29.04
CA PRO A 56 6.00 15.01 27.89
C PRO A 56 6.93 16.19 28.19
N ALA A 57 8.14 16.16 27.63
CA ALA A 57 9.06 17.31 27.69
C ALA A 57 8.45 18.59 27.08
N SER A 58 7.52 18.45 26.13
CA SER A 58 6.74 19.54 25.56
C SER A 58 5.40 19.01 25.05
N TYR A 59 4.30 19.49 25.62
CA TYR A 59 2.95 19.18 25.14
C TYR A 59 2.72 19.63 23.69
N ALA A 60 3.32 20.75 23.27
CA ALA A 60 3.18 21.25 21.92
C ALA A 60 3.74 20.26 20.89
N THR A 61 4.97 19.77 21.11
CA THR A 61 5.61 18.79 20.23
C THR A 61 4.88 17.45 20.27
N ALA A 62 4.46 17.01 21.46
CA ALA A 62 3.75 15.74 21.64
C ALA A 62 2.41 15.72 20.88
N ILE A 63 1.60 16.77 21.01
CA ILE A 63 0.33 16.91 20.29
C ILE A 63 0.56 17.00 18.77
N ALA A 64 1.57 17.76 18.33
CA ALA A 64 1.90 17.86 16.91
C ALA A 64 2.26 16.49 16.31
N LEU A 65 3.04 15.67 17.04
CA LEU A 65 3.39 14.31 16.62
C LEU A 65 2.15 13.40 16.57
N VAL A 66 1.26 13.44 17.56
CA VAL A 66 0.00 12.68 17.56
C VAL A 66 -0.81 13.00 16.32
N VAL A 67 -1.05 14.29 16.05
CA VAL A 67 -1.85 14.73 14.90
C VAL A 67 -1.19 14.28 13.59
N LEU A 68 0.13 14.44 13.46
CA LEU A 68 0.88 14.04 12.27
C LEU A 68 0.79 12.52 12.03
N VAL A 69 0.98 11.71 13.07
CA VAL A 69 0.93 10.24 12.96
C VAL A 69 -0.48 9.77 12.60
N LEU A 70 -1.52 10.33 13.20
CA LEU A 70 -2.91 9.98 12.86
C LEU A 70 -3.26 10.40 11.43
N ALA A 71 -2.84 11.59 11.01
CA ALA A 71 -3.03 12.06 9.64
C ALA A 71 -2.32 11.13 8.64
N ALA A 72 -1.10 10.70 8.94
CA ALA A 72 -0.36 9.72 8.14
C ALA A 72 -1.10 8.38 8.09
N GLY A 73 -1.58 7.86 9.22
CA GLY A 73 -2.34 6.61 9.28
C GLY A 73 -3.61 6.64 8.43
N VAL A 74 -4.39 7.73 8.51
CA VAL A 74 -5.58 7.93 7.67
C VAL A 74 -5.22 8.05 6.19
N TRP A 75 -4.11 8.72 5.87
CA TRP A 75 -3.62 8.83 4.50
C TRP A 75 -3.24 7.45 3.92
N VAL A 76 -2.48 6.63 4.66
CA VAL A 76 -2.10 5.28 4.23
C VAL A 76 -3.32 4.37 4.10
N LEU A 77 -4.29 4.48 5.01
CA LEU A 77 -5.56 3.76 4.90
C LEU A 77 -6.30 4.13 3.61
N SER A 78 -6.30 5.41 3.26
CA SER A 78 -6.90 5.92 2.01
C SER A 78 -6.19 5.36 0.78
N ILE A 79 -4.86 5.20 0.83
CA ILE A 79 -4.07 4.54 -0.22
C ILE A 79 -4.47 3.06 -0.32
N ALA A 80 -4.53 2.32 0.79
CA ALA A 80 -4.89 0.91 0.81
C ALA A 80 -6.28 0.66 0.17
N ILE A 81 -7.28 1.47 0.57
CA ILE A 81 -8.63 1.44 -0.03
C ILE A 81 -8.58 1.81 -1.51
N GLY A 82 -7.77 2.81 -1.88
CA GLY A 82 -7.61 3.22 -3.26
C GLY A 82 -6.98 2.14 -4.15
N VAL A 83 -5.99 1.39 -3.63
CA VAL A 83 -5.37 0.24 -4.32
C VAL A 83 -6.42 -0.86 -4.53
N TYR A 84 -7.23 -1.17 -3.51
CA TYR A 84 -8.33 -2.14 -3.63
C TYR A 84 -9.39 -1.72 -4.65
N ARG A 85 -9.57 -0.40 -4.84
CA ARG A 85 -10.46 0.21 -5.84
C ARG A 85 -9.79 0.49 -7.20
N LEU A 86 -8.56 0.01 -7.42
CA LEU A 86 -7.81 0.14 -8.67
C LEU A 86 -7.63 1.60 -9.14
N ARG A 87 -7.49 2.56 -8.22
CA ARG A 87 -7.34 3.97 -8.59
C ARG A 87 -5.90 4.32 -9.00
N PRO A 88 -5.67 5.03 -10.13
CA PRO A 88 -4.33 5.23 -10.69
C PRO A 88 -3.37 6.08 -9.82
N TRP A 89 -3.89 7.05 -9.07
CA TRP A 89 -3.10 7.91 -8.17
C TRP A 89 -2.46 7.18 -6.98
N THR A 90 -2.91 5.96 -6.65
CA THR A 90 -2.50 5.25 -5.42
C THR A 90 -1.09 4.69 -5.50
N ARG A 91 -0.58 4.44 -6.71
CA ARG A 91 0.75 3.87 -6.93
C ARG A 91 1.86 4.81 -6.49
N GLY A 92 1.77 6.08 -6.91
CA GLY A 92 2.74 7.10 -6.52
C GLY A 92 2.70 7.33 -5.01
N ALA A 93 1.51 7.44 -4.43
CA ALA A 93 1.34 7.62 -3.00
C ALA A 93 1.89 6.44 -2.17
N ALA A 94 1.61 5.20 -2.61
CA ALA A 94 2.15 4.00 -1.96
C ALA A 94 3.69 3.97 -2.05
N LEU A 95 4.29 4.31 -3.19
CA LEU A 95 5.75 4.37 -3.31
C LEU A 95 6.36 5.43 -2.38
N THR A 96 5.74 6.62 -2.30
CA THR A 96 6.16 7.66 -1.36
C THR A 96 6.10 7.17 0.08
N TRP A 97 5.02 6.48 0.46
CA TRP A 97 4.88 5.90 1.79
C TRP A 97 6.00 4.90 2.12
N GLN A 98 6.33 4.03 1.17
CA GLN A 98 7.42 3.08 1.33
C GLN A 98 8.77 3.79 1.52
N ILE A 99 9.06 4.82 0.74
CA ILE A 99 10.29 5.62 0.89
C ILE A 99 10.35 6.28 2.28
N LEU A 100 9.23 6.82 2.78
CA LEU A 100 9.16 7.39 4.12
C LEU A 100 9.48 6.35 5.20
N GLN A 101 8.99 5.11 5.07
CA GLN A 101 9.35 4.04 6.00
C GLN A 101 10.84 3.72 5.96
N VAL A 102 11.45 3.63 4.78
CA VAL A 102 12.92 3.42 4.69
C VAL A 102 13.69 4.52 5.42
N ILE A 103 13.29 5.79 5.25
CA ILE A 103 13.90 6.91 5.95
C ILE A 103 13.75 6.76 7.47
N VAL A 104 12.56 6.39 7.95
CA VAL A 104 12.31 6.14 9.38
C VAL A 104 13.18 5.00 9.91
N ALA A 105 13.33 3.91 9.16
CA ALA A 105 14.20 2.80 9.54
C ALA A 105 15.66 3.24 9.69
N ILE A 106 16.16 4.08 8.76
CA ILE A 106 17.50 4.66 8.83
C ILE A 106 17.65 5.50 10.11
N CYS A 107 16.65 6.31 10.46
CA CYS A 107 16.67 7.09 11.70
C CYS A 107 16.67 6.21 12.96
N ILE A 108 15.98 5.07 12.94
CA ILE A 108 16.03 4.09 14.05
C ILE A 108 17.42 3.48 14.18
N PHE A 109 18.06 3.11 13.07
CA PHE A 109 19.44 2.60 13.10
C PHE A 109 20.46 3.63 13.62
N GLN A 110 20.17 4.92 13.45
CA GLN A 110 20.96 6.01 14.04
C GLN A 110 20.73 6.18 15.55
N GLY A 111 19.81 5.43 16.16
CA GLY A 111 19.48 5.48 17.59
C GLY A 111 18.63 6.70 17.97
N LEU A 112 17.94 7.34 17.01
CA LEU A 112 17.17 8.57 17.26
C LEU A 112 15.80 8.31 17.88
N PHE A 113 15.23 7.11 17.65
CA PHE A 113 13.84 6.81 18.00
C PHE A 113 13.63 5.51 18.79
N ALA A 114 14.50 4.51 18.61
CA ALA A 114 14.38 3.20 19.23
C ALA A 114 15.73 2.47 19.22
N GLU A 115 15.78 1.26 19.76
CA GLU A 115 16.98 0.43 19.65
C GLU A 115 17.24 0.06 18.18
N PRO A 116 18.50 -0.04 17.73
CA PRO A 116 18.81 -0.35 16.33
C PRO A 116 18.18 -1.65 15.83
N VAL A 117 17.89 -2.60 16.72
CA VAL A 117 17.22 -3.86 16.38
C VAL A 117 15.78 -3.63 15.86
N ASP A 118 15.11 -2.58 16.32
CA ASP A 118 13.72 -2.26 15.97
C ASP A 118 13.58 -1.69 14.55
N GLY A 119 14.70 -1.28 13.92
CA GLY A 119 14.70 -0.78 12.55
C GLY A 119 14.51 -1.89 11.51
N TRP A 120 14.86 -3.13 11.84
CA TRP A 120 14.82 -4.27 10.90
C TRP A 120 13.41 -4.64 10.43
N PRO A 121 12.41 -4.83 11.32
CA PRO A 121 11.04 -5.13 10.89
C PRO A 121 10.49 -4.06 9.94
N LEU A 122 10.75 -2.79 10.24
CA LEU A 122 10.26 -1.67 9.46
C LEU A 122 10.91 -1.62 8.06
N LEU A 123 12.21 -1.88 7.98
CA LEU A 123 12.94 -1.99 6.71
C LEU A 123 12.46 -3.18 5.87
N VAL A 124 12.24 -4.35 6.49
CA VAL A 124 11.76 -5.54 5.79
C VAL A 124 10.36 -5.34 5.22
N VAL A 125 9.43 -4.81 6.03
CA VAL A 125 8.07 -4.47 5.57
C VAL A 125 8.14 -3.52 4.39
N SER A 126 9.02 -2.52 4.48
CA SER A 126 9.11 -1.53 3.42
C SER A 126 9.64 -2.09 2.10
N LEU A 127 10.71 -2.88 2.17
CA LEU A 127 11.27 -3.55 0.99
C LEU A 127 10.25 -4.51 0.34
N LEU A 128 9.45 -5.21 1.14
CA LEU A 128 8.35 -6.04 0.64
C LEU A 128 7.31 -5.19 -0.09
N GLY A 129 6.91 -4.06 0.48
CA GLY A 129 5.98 -3.12 -0.16
C GLY A 129 6.50 -2.60 -1.51
N VAL A 130 7.77 -2.19 -1.57
CA VAL A 130 8.44 -1.76 -2.81
C VAL A 130 8.48 -2.90 -3.84
N ALA A 131 8.88 -4.11 -3.42
CA ALA A 131 8.94 -5.26 -4.33
C ALA A 131 7.56 -5.61 -4.90
N LEU A 132 6.50 -5.54 -4.10
CA LEU A 132 5.14 -5.76 -4.55
C LEU A 132 4.66 -4.64 -5.50
N LEU A 133 5.02 -3.38 -5.23
CA LEU A 133 4.69 -2.23 -6.09
C LEU A 133 5.39 -2.30 -7.46
N LEU A 134 6.64 -2.76 -7.48
CA LEU A 134 7.45 -2.90 -8.69
C LEU A 134 7.18 -4.22 -9.44
N SER A 135 6.43 -5.14 -8.85
CA SER A 135 6.12 -6.42 -9.48
C SER A 135 5.36 -6.23 -10.81
N PRO A 136 5.74 -6.97 -11.87
CA PRO A 136 5.14 -6.86 -13.20
C PRO A 136 3.61 -7.08 -13.21
N SER A 137 3.05 -7.77 -12.21
CA SER A 137 1.60 -7.94 -12.05
C SER A 137 0.84 -6.65 -11.77
N VAL A 138 1.46 -5.65 -11.13
CA VAL A 138 0.84 -4.34 -10.85
C VAL A 138 1.04 -3.40 -12.04
N VAL A 139 2.20 -3.49 -12.69
CA VAL A 139 2.53 -2.76 -13.91
C VAL A 139 1.59 -3.15 -15.05
N ALA A 140 1.35 -4.45 -15.25
CA ALA A 140 0.45 -4.97 -16.28
C ALA A 140 -1.01 -4.57 -16.06
N ALA A 141 -1.50 -4.59 -14.81
CA ALA A 141 -2.88 -4.24 -14.48
C ALA A 141 -3.19 -2.73 -14.57
N THR A 142 -2.17 -1.86 -14.62
CA THR A 142 -2.36 -0.40 -14.77
C THR A 142 -1.95 0.12 -16.14
N ARG A 143 -1.50 -0.76 -17.05
CA ARG A 143 -1.22 -0.37 -18.44
C ARG A 143 -2.58 -0.26 -19.15
N ARG A 144 -3.19 0.93 -19.04
CA ARG A 144 -4.31 1.31 -19.91
C ARG A 144 -3.80 1.27 -21.34
N GLN A 145 -4.52 0.53 -22.16
CA GLN A 145 -4.37 0.50 -23.61
C GLN A 145 -4.59 1.94 -24.11
N ASP A 146 -3.52 2.56 -24.60
CA ASP A 146 -3.64 3.68 -25.54
C ASP A 146 -3.82 3.10 -26.94
#